data_AF-A0AA40VPF5-F1
#
_entry.id   AF-A0AA40VPF5-F1
#
_cell.length_a   1.000
_cell.length_b   1.000
_cell.length_c   1.000
_cell.angle_alpha   90.00
_cell.angle_beta   90.00
_cell.angle_gamma   90.00
#
_symmetry.space_group_name_H-M   'P 1'
#
loop_
_entity.id
_entity.type
_entity.pdbx_description
1 polymer ?
#
loop_
_entity_poly.entity_id
_entity_poly.type
_entity_poly.pdbx_seq_one_letter_code
_entity_poly.pdbx_strand_id
1 'polypeptide(L)'
;MTNKLNSSNHHLPYNPKLVERAKELRKNMTPAEKKLWYEYLRNFQFRVLRQRPINHFIVDFYCPTLKTVIEVDGDSHFTDEAQDYDLERTNILEGYGLKIIRFTNSQVLNHFDSVCEQIQRLIPPSTP
;
A
#
# COMPACT_ATOMS: atom_id res chain seq x y z
N MET A 1 -25.74 -16.04 3.79
CA MET A 1 -26.11 -14.79 4.51
C MET A 1 -25.09 -13.73 4.15
N THR A 2 -25.35 -12.98 3.09
CA THR A 2 -24.45 -11.96 2.52
C THR A 2 -24.57 -10.67 3.31
N ASN A 3 -23.58 -10.37 4.16
CA ASN A 3 -23.46 -9.04 4.76
C ASN A 3 -22.99 -8.04 3.69
N LYS A 4 -23.96 -7.38 3.04
CA LYS A 4 -23.71 -6.12 2.36
C LYS A 4 -23.35 -5.07 3.40
N LEU A 5 -22.07 -4.73 3.50
CA LEU A 5 -21.59 -3.59 4.29
C LEU A 5 -21.98 -2.29 3.59
N ASN A 6 -23.22 -1.84 3.82
CA ASN A 6 -23.61 -0.46 3.58
C ASN A 6 -23.21 0.36 4.81
N SER A 7 -22.27 1.30 4.66
CA SER A 7 -22.28 2.58 5.39
C SER A 7 -21.21 3.54 4.85
N SER A 8 -21.70 4.68 4.37
CA SER A 8 -21.02 5.97 4.26
C SER A 8 -20.03 6.23 5.41
N ASN A 9 -18.80 6.65 5.09
CA ASN A 9 -17.57 6.66 5.91
C ASN A 9 -16.88 5.28 6.05
N HIS A 10 -16.12 4.89 5.02
CA HIS A 10 -15.33 3.65 5.03
C HIS A 10 -14.18 3.74 6.05
N HIS A 11 -14.46 3.39 7.31
CA HIS A 11 -13.43 3.19 8.32
C HIS A 11 -12.73 1.86 8.03
N LEU A 12 -11.48 1.93 7.57
CA LEU A 12 -10.66 0.73 7.41
C LEU A 12 -10.43 0.08 8.78
N PRO A 13 -10.65 -1.24 8.94
CA PRO A 13 -10.37 -1.93 10.19
C PRO A 13 -8.93 -1.67 10.63
N TYR A 14 -8.76 -1.46 11.93
CA TYR A 14 -7.47 -1.10 12.50
C TYR A 14 -7.14 -2.02 13.66
N ASN A 15 -6.00 -2.69 13.58
CA ASN A 15 -5.52 -3.55 14.63
C ASN A 15 -4.44 -2.83 15.48
N PRO A 16 -4.74 -2.44 16.73
CA PRO A 16 -3.78 -1.74 17.58
C PRO A 16 -2.56 -2.61 17.93
N LYS A 17 -2.66 -3.94 17.84
CA LYS A 17 -1.52 -4.85 18.10
C LYS A 17 -0.40 -4.66 17.08
N LEU A 18 -0.70 -4.14 15.89
CA LEU A 18 0.28 -3.89 14.84
C LEU A 18 0.99 -2.53 14.97
N VAL A 19 0.63 -1.70 15.95
CA VAL A 19 1.18 -0.34 16.12
C VAL A 19 2.69 -0.36 16.31
N GLU A 20 3.17 -1.18 17.25
CA GLU A 20 4.60 -1.22 17.57
C GLU A 20 5.39 -1.75 16.38
N ARG A 21 4.90 -2.81 15.73
CA ARG A 21 5.51 -3.33 14.50
C ARG A 21 5.56 -2.27 13.40
N ALA A 22 4.47 -1.53 13.19
CA ALA A 22 4.43 -0.44 12.22
C ALA A 22 5.42 0.68 12.57
N LYS A 23 5.63 1.00 13.86
CA LYS A 23 6.65 1.98 14.28
C LYS A 23 8.06 1.48 13.98
N GLU A 24 8.35 0.20 14.23
CA GLU A 24 9.63 -0.42 13.87
C GLU A 24 9.89 -0.35 12.36
N LEU A 25 8.91 -0.73 11.55
CA LEU A 25 9.02 -0.70 10.09
C LEU A 25 9.26 0.72 9.56
N ARG A 26 8.63 1.75 10.12
CA ARG A 26 8.92 3.15 9.75
C ARG A 26 10.37 3.56 10.03
N LYS A 27 10.98 3.02 11.09
CA LYS A 27 12.39 3.29 11.42
C LYS A 27 13.33 2.49 10.52
N ASN A 28 12.92 1.29 10.13
CA ASN A 28 13.75 0.29 9.46
C ASN A 28 13.33 0.02 7.99
N MET A 29 12.78 1.03 7.30
CA MET A 29 12.43 0.93 5.88
C MET A 29 13.61 0.47 5.02
N THR A 30 13.33 -0.35 4.01
CA THR A 30 14.32 -0.76 3.00
C THR A 30 14.89 0.44 2.22
N PRO A 31 16.03 0.29 1.53
CA PRO A 31 16.55 1.35 0.65
C PRO A 31 15.55 1.83 -0.41
N ALA A 32 14.78 0.89 -1.00
CA ALA A 32 13.76 1.20 -1.99
C ALA A 32 12.58 1.98 -1.37
N GLU A 33 12.03 1.52 -0.24
CA GLU A 33 10.99 2.27 0.49
C GLU A 33 11.47 3.67 0.89
N LYS A 34 12.71 3.80 1.39
CA LYS A 34 13.31 5.10 1.73
C LYS A 34 13.35 6.02 0.51
N LYS A 35 13.85 5.53 -0.62
CA LYS A 35 13.92 6.29 -1.87
C LYS A 35 12.53 6.78 -2.28
N LEU A 36 11.57 5.84 -2.42
CA LEU A 36 10.21 6.17 -2.82
C LEU A 36 9.53 7.14 -1.86
N TRP A 37 9.71 6.95 -0.54
CA TRP A 37 9.16 7.86 0.45
C TRP A 37 9.75 9.26 0.35
N TYR A 38 11.08 9.38 0.45
CA TYR A 38 11.74 10.67 0.66
C TYR A 38 11.85 11.49 -0.62
N GLU A 39 11.96 10.85 -1.79
CA GLU A 39 12.09 11.55 -3.05
C GLU A 39 10.74 11.86 -3.70
N TYR A 40 9.68 11.10 -3.39
CA TYR A 40 8.38 11.26 -4.06
C TYR A 40 7.19 11.33 -3.09
N LEU A 41 6.87 10.23 -2.39
CA LEU A 41 5.58 10.10 -1.70
C LEU A 41 5.36 11.07 -0.54
N ARG A 42 6.41 11.52 0.16
CA ARG A 42 6.30 12.47 1.29
C ARG A 42 5.79 13.85 0.87
N ASN A 43 6.03 14.25 -0.38
CA ASN A 43 5.64 15.52 -0.96
C ASN A 43 4.58 15.34 -2.06
N PHE A 44 3.99 14.14 -2.15
CA PHE A 44 2.93 13.87 -3.10
C PHE A 44 1.72 14.76 -2.83
N GLN A 45 0.98 15.10 -3.89
CA GLN A 45 -0.15 16.04 -3.81
C GLN A 45 -1.26 15.58 -2.86
N PHE A 46 -1.35 14.27 -2.59
CA PHE A 46 -2.26 13.70 -1.60
C PHE A 46 -1.49 13.12 -0.42
N ARG A 47 -2.12 13.15 0.75
CA ARG A 47 -1.55 12.54 1.96
C ARG A 47 -1.27 11.06 1.73
N VAL A 48 -0.03 10.65 2.00
CA VAL A 48 0.39 9.25 2.02
C VAL A 48 0.85 8.87 3.42
N LEU A 49 0.36 7.74 3.91
CA LEU A 49 0.72 7.15 5.20
C LEU A 49 1.69 6.00 4.98
N ARG A 50 2.82 6.00 5.70
CA ARG A 50 3.75 4.87 5.69
C ARG A 50 3.39 3.80 6.70
N GLN A 51 3.66 2.54 6.35
CA GLN A 51 3.63 1.36 7.21
C GLN A 51 2.31 1.32 7.99
N ARG A 52 1.19 1.38 7.27
CA ARG A 52 -0.15 1.59 7.81
C ARG A 52 -0.78 0.24 8.17
N PRO A 53 -1.17 0.01 9.43
CA PRO A 53 -2.01 -1.14 9.76
C PRO A 53 -3.39 -1.01 9.11
N ILE A 54 -3.80 -2.06 8.40
CA ILE A 54 -5.13 -2.24 7.81
C ILE A 54 -5.55 -3.68 8.05
N ASN A 55 -6.62 -3.87 8.79
CA ASN A 55 -7.05 -5.18 9.29
C ASN A 55 -5.88 -5.89 10.03
N HIS A 56 -5.51 -7.10 9.61
CA HIS A 56 -4.38 -7.86 10.18
C HIS A 56 -3.06 -7.64 9.42
N PHE A 57 -3.02 -6.71 8.47
CA PHE A 57 -1.86 -6.43 7.62
C PHE A 57 -1.23 -5.08 7.95
N ILE A 58 0.04 -4.93 7.61
CA ILE A 58 0.71 -3.62 7.50
C ILE A 58 1.06 -3.45 6.03
N VAL A 59 0.65 -2.33 5.45
CA VAL A 59 0.97 -1.96 4.06
C VAL A 59 2.06 -0.89 4.04
N ASP A 60 2.97 -0.93 3.07
CA ASP A 60 4.13 -0.01 3.05
C ASP A 60 3.71 1.44 2.91
N PHE A 61 2.79 1.72 1.99
CA PHE A 61 2.21 3.05 1.80
C PHE A 61 0.71 2.98 1.52
N TYR A 62 -0.02 3.94 2.07
CA TYR A 62 -1.47 4.07 1.86
C TYR A 62 -1.84 5.52 1.56
N CYS A 63 -2.52 5.75 0.44
CA CYS A 63 -3.12 7.03 0.07
C CYS A 63 -4.65 6.96 0.27
N PRO A 64 -5.20 7.62 1.32
CA PRO A 64 -6.64 7.59 1.58
C PRO A 64 -7.47 8.22 0.47
N THR A 65 -7.01 9.33 -0.11
CA THR A 65 -7.72 10.05 -1.18
C THR A 65 -7.92 9.18 -2.41
N LEU A 66 -6.89 8.43 -2.80
CA LEU A 66 -6.93 7.53 -3.96
C LEU A 66 -7.42 6.12 -3.60
N LYS A 67 -7.74 5.84 -2.33
CA LYS A 67 -8.00 4.48 -1.81
C LYS A 67 -6.98 3.46 -2.32
N THR A 68 -5.70 3.83 -2.30
CA THR A 68 -4.64 3.04 -2.93
C THR A 68 -3.59 2.63 -1.92
N VAL A 69 -3.24 1.36 -1.94
CA VAL A 69 -2.08 0.76 -1.29
C VAL A 69 -0.94 0.67 -2.32
N ILE A 70 0.25 1.13 -1.94
CA ILE A 70 1.48 1.01 -2.73
C ILE A 70 2.44 0.14 -1.92
N GLU A 71 2.79 -1.03 -2.43
CA GLU A 71 3.78 -1.92 -1.81
C GLU A 71 5.11 -1.85 -2.57
N VAL A 72 6.20 -1.92 -1.83
CA VAL A 72 7.55 -2.00 -2.36
C VAL A 72 8.15 -3.28 -1.84
N ASP A 73 8.06 -4.34 -2.63
CA ASP A 73 8.52 -5.65 -2.19
C ASP A 73 9.43 -6.32 -3.22
N GLY A 74 10.46 -6.98 -2.71
CA GLY A 74 11.40 -7.77 -3.50
C GLY A 74 10.98 -9.23 -3.48
N ASP A 75 10.67 -9.77 -4.65
CA ASP A 75 10.42 -11.19 -4.95
C ASP A 75 9.57 -11.94 -3.92
N SER A 76 8.30 -12.17 -4.27
CA SER A 76 7.48 -13.18 -3.61
C SER A 76 8.20 -14.53 -3.69
N HIS A 77 8.58 -15.10 -2.54
CA HIS A 77 9.06 -16.47 -2.51
C HIS A 77 7.96 -17.39 -3.09
N PHE A 78 8.30 -18.16 -4.12
CA PHE A 78 7.39 -19.11 -4.78
C PHE A 78 7.21 -20.37 -3.90
N THR A 79 6.60 -20.22 -2.74
CA THR A 79 6.01 -21.34 -2.00
C THR A 79 4.49 -21.24 -2.09
N ASP A 80 3.81 -22.39 -2.10
CA ASP A 80 2.35 -22.43 -2.22
C ASP A 80 1.68 -21.69 -1.05
N GLU A 81 2.25 -21.79 0.16
CA GLU A 81 1.75 -21.08 1.34
C GLU A 81 1.91 -19.55 1.24
N ALA A 82 2.99 -19.08 0.60
CA ALA A 82 3.20 -17.66 0.39
C ALA A 82 2.23 -17.10 -0.66
N GLN A 83 1.89 -17.90 -1.68
CA GLN A 83 0.91 -17.52 -2.69
C GLN A 83 -0.50 -17.44 -2.11
N ASP A 84 -0.92 -18.44 -1.32
CA ASP A 84 -2.23 -18.44 -0.67
C ASP A 84 -2.39 -17.26 0.27
N TYR A 85 -1.34 -16.95 1.05
CA TYR A 85 -1.33 -15.79 1.92
C TYR A 85 -1.42 -14.45 1.15
N ASP A 86 -0.67 -14.31 0.05
CA ASP A 86 -0.73 -13.08 -0.75
C ASP A 86 -2.08 -12.89 -1.46
N LEU A 87 -2.68 -14.00 -1.92
CA LEU A 87 -4.02 -14.00 -2.49
C LEU A 87 -5.08 -13.61 -1.46
N GLU A 88 -5.05 -14.20 -0.25
CA GLU A 88 -5.96 -13.83 0.84
C GLU A 88 -5.79 -12.36 1.21
N ARG A 89 -4.55 -11.89 1.36
CA ARG A 89 -4.22 -10.49 1.66
C ARG A 89 -4.81 -9.55 0.61
N THR A 90 -4.61 -9.87 -0.67
CA THR A 90 -5.12 -9.07 -1.79
C THR A 90 -6.64 -9.03 -1.76
N ASN A 91 -7.31 -10.18 -1.66
CA ASN A 91 -8.76 -10.28 -1.61
C ASN A 91 -9.38 -9.47 -0.45
N ILE A 92 -8.77 -9.51 0.73
CA ILE A 92 -9.27 -8.77 1.89
C ILE A 92 -9.11 -7.26 1.69
N LEU A 93 -7.94 -6.80 1.24
CA LEU A 93 -7.69 -5.37 1.04
C LEU A 93 -8.56 -4.79 -0.08
N GLU A 94 -8.70 -5.51 -1.19
CA GLU A 94 -9.60 -5.13 -2.29
C GLU A 94 -11.07 -5.18 -1.87
N GLY A 95 -11.46 -6.11 -0.98
CA GLY A 95 -12.78 -6.17 -0.36
C GLY A 95 -13.15 -4.91 0.43
N TYR A 96 -12.18 -4.11 0.88
CA TYR A 96 -12.40 -2.79 1.48
C TYR A 96 -12.49 -1.65 0.44
N GLY A 97 -12.48 -1.98 -0.85
CA GLY A 97 -12.47 -1.02 -1.96
C GLY A 97 -11.11 -0.34 -2.17
N LEU A 98 -10.03 -0.99 -1.75
CA LEU A 98 -8.66 -0.51 -1.96
C LEU A 98 -8.11 -1.04 -3.28
N LYS A 99 -7.39 -0.18 -4.01
CA LYS A 99 -6.53 -0.59 -5.12
C LYS A 99 -5.15 -0.93 -4.58
N ILE A 100 -4.50 -1.95 -5.12
CA ILE A 100 -3.13 -2.31 -4.75
C ILE A 100 -2.24 -2.18 -5.99
N ILE A 101 -1.13 -1.46 -5.86
CA ILE A 101 -0.05 -1.42 -6.84
C ILE A 101 1.25 -1.83 -6.16
N ARG A 102 2.05 -2.65 -6.86
CA ARG A 102 3.29 -3.22 -6.31
C ARG A 102 4.46 -2.88 -7.21
N PHE A 103 5.60 -2.55 -6.61
CA PHE A 103 6.85 -2.32 -7.30
C PHE A 103 7.95 -3.18 -6.71
N THR A 104 8.81 -3.73 -7.56
CA THR A 104 10.02 -4.41 -7.11
C THR A 104 11.06 -3.42 -6.61
N ASN A 105 11.95 -3.88 -5.73
CA ASN A 105 13.12 -3.10 -5.32
C ASN A 105 13.92 -2.60 -6.54
N SER A 106 14.11 -3.45 -7.56
CA SER A 106 14.80 -3.08 -8.79
C SER A 106 14.07 -1.97 -9.55
N GLN A 107 12.74 -2.03 -9.66
CA GLN A 107 11.96 -0.96 -10.30
C GLN A 107 12.14 0.37 -9.57
N VAL A 108 12.03 0.38 -8.24
CA VAL A 108 12.18 1.62 -7.46
C VAL A 108 13.60 2.17 -7.51
N LEU A 109 14.61 1.30 -7.46
CA LEU A 109 16.01 1.74 -7.42
C LEU A 109 16.55 2.13 -8.80
N ASN A 110 16.17 1.41 -9.86
CA ASN A 110 16.77 1.54 -11.19
C ASN A 110 15.85 2.20 -12.22
N HIS A 111 14.54 2.23 -11.99
CA HIS A 111 13.54 2.76 -12.93
C HIS A 111 12.59 3.74 -12.23
N PHE A 112 13.15 4.59 -11.37
CA PHE A 112 12.40 5.44 -10.44
C PHE A 112 11.38 6.35 -11.11
N ASP A 113 11.74 7.02 -12.21
CA ASP A 113 10.82 7.91 -12.93
C ASP A 113 9.59 7.17 -13.45
N SER A 114 9.77 5.93 -13.96
CA SER A 114 8.67 5.09 -14.41
C SER A 114 7.73 4.68 -13.26
N VAL A 115 8.27 4.47 -12.07
CA VAL A 115 7.47 4.22 -10.85
C VAL A 115 6.64 5.45 -10.49
N CYS A 116 7.26 6.64 -10.49
CA CYS A 116 6.58 7.90 -10.21
C CYS A 116 5.44 8.17 -11.20
N GLU A 117 5.68 7.96 -12.50
CA GLU A 117 4.66 8.08 -13.55
C GLU A 117 3.50 7.10 -13.38
N GLN A 118 3.78 5.86 -13.00
CA GLN A 118 2.74 4.86 -12.71
C GLN A 118 1.86 5.29 -11.54
N ILE A 119 2.45 5.80 -10.46
CA ILE A 119 1.70 6.33 -9.31
C ILE A 119 0.90 7.58 -9.72
N GLN A 120 1.47 8.46 -10.54
CA GLN A 120 0.79 9.67 -11.01
C GLN A 120 -0.46 9.34 -11.85
N ARG A 121 -0.40 8.27 -12.67
CA ARG A 121 -1.54 7.79 -13.47
C ARG A 121 -2.72 7.27 -12.64
N LEU A 122 -2.54 7.03 -11.34
CA LEU A 122 -3.63 6.65 -10.45
C LEU A 122 -4.56 7.81 -10.10
N ILE A 123 -4.12 9.05 -10.35
CA ILE A 123 -4.91 10.24 -10.08
C ILE A 123 -5.97 10.35 -11.17
N PRO A 124 -7.27 10.34 -10.80
CA PRO A 124 -8.33 10.56 -11.77
C PRO A 124 -8.14 11.90 -12.47
N PRO A 125 -8.43 11.99 -13.78
CA PRO A 125 -8.43 13.29 -14.45
C PRO A 125 -9.38 14.22 -13.69
N SER A 126 -8.95 15.47 -13.50
CA SER A 126 -9.83 16.51 -12.98
C SER A 126 -11.06 16.57 -13.88
N THR A 127 -12.25 16.34 -13.32
CA THR A 127 -13.48 16.66 -14.05
C THR A 127 -13.47 18.18 -14.27
N PRO A 128 -13.65 18.68 -15.51
CA PRO A 128 -13.76 20.11 -15.79
C PRO A 128 -14.88 20.79 -15.00
#